data_AF-A0A956GUJ1-F1
#
_entry.id   AF-A0A956GUJ1-F1
#
_cell.length_a   1.000
_cell.length_b   1.000
_cell.length_c   1.000
_cell.angle_alpha   90.00
_cell.angle_beta   90.00
_cell.angle_gamma   90.00
#
_symmetry.space_group_name_H-M   'P 1'
#
loop_
_entity.id
_entity.type
_entity.pdbx_description
1 polymer ?
#
loop_
_entity_poly.entity_id
_entity_poly.type
_entity_poly.pdbx_seq_one_letter_code
_entity_poly.pdbx_strand_id
1 'polypeptide(L)'
;MGADLIGWRPCPLQAELDPAGFLGKLKLRAYRGAIEAQVPPEGRAAVKLTVEVTGRPPRQLTYPQIVDELDAFERGIPECATCPLAGGRPLGCYHYVTYPIDEAAEELLFAFFTQPSQVETRDSISDQLYRDLVSKVPSSGTGWHTKRGPGSRTAPSLAVRAHPLRHQWGRMFARKKVDSAQLLKALFISLGSLPLVAAYARFWTEFVAFATARGASAETSRTLGELFALQPMMLQLVALAPDGAQLIADA
;
A
#
# COMPACT_ATOMS: atom_id res chain seq x y z
N MET A 1 -9.29 -1.64 14.40
CA MET A 1 -9.10 -1.57 12.94
C MET A 1 -7.85 -0.77 12.67
N GLY A 2 -6.92 -1.34 11.92
CA GLY A 2 -5.61 -0.77 11.60
C GLY A 2 -5.58 -0.30 10.17
N ALA A 3 -4.51 0.39 9.84
CA ALA A 3 -4.23 0.90 8.52
C ALA A 3 -3.20 -0.02 7.86
N ASP A 4 -3.54 -0.60 6.71
CA ASP A 4 -2.63 -1.49 5.99
C ASP A 4 -1.61 -0.62 5.27
N LEU A 5 -0.33 -0.94 5.44
CA LEU A 5 0.75 -0.40 4.64
C LEU A 5 1.53 -1.58 4.05
N ILE A 6 1.82 -1.54 2.75
CA ILE A 6 2.71 -2.56 2.18
C ILE A 6 4.10 -2.32 2.76
N GLY A 7 4.56 -3.29 3.54
CA GLY A 7 5.73 -3.16 4.39
C GLY A 7 6.21 -4.51 4.90
N TRP A 8 7.51 -4.62 5.07
CA TRP A 8 8.15 -5.74 5.75
C TRP A 8 8.05 -5.54 7.27
N ARG A 9 7.65 -6.57 8.02
CA ARG A 9 7.69 -6.59 9.49
C ARG A 9 8.58 -7.76 9.94
N PRO A 10 9.25 -7.68 11.10
CA PRO A 10 9.96 -8.82 11.67
C PRO A 10 8.99 -9.78 12.38
N CYS A 11 8.01 -10.33 11.68
CA CYS A 11 7.19 -11.45 12.21
C CYS A 11 7.77 -12.80 11.74
N PRO A 12 7.45 -13.94 12.38
CA PRO A 12 8.12 -15.22 12.10
C PRO A 12 8.11 -15.65 10.63
N LEU A 13 6.95 -15.59 9.94
CA LEU A 13 6.84 -15.93 8.51
C LEU A 13 7.62 -14.96 7.61
N GLN A 14 7.72 -13.68 8.00
CA GLN A 14 8.57 -12.74 7.29
C GLN A 14 10.04 -13.01 7.60
N ALA A 15 10.44 -13.24 8.85
CA ALA A 15 11.81 -13.60 9.17
C ALA A 15 12.32 -14.81 8.35
N GLU A 16 11.46 -15.80 8.09
CA GLU A 16 11.75 -16.92 7.18
C GLU A 16 11.86 -16.48 5.71
N LEU A 17 10.95 -15.60 5.26
CA LEU A 17 10.92 -15.18 3.86
C LEU A 17 12.04 -14.22 3.47
N ASP A 18 12.62 -13.43 4.38
CA ASP A 18 13.50 -12.28 4.07
C ASP A 18 12.89 -11.21 3.12
N PRO A 19 13.46 -9.99 3.03
CA PRO A 19 12.93 -8.96 2.13
C PRO A 19 12.85 -9.39 0.66
N ALA A 20 13.79 -10.20 0.16
CA ALA A 20 13.74 -10.70 -1.21
C ALA A 20 12.58 -11.70 -1.40
N GLY A 21 12.29 -12.56 -0.43
CA GLY A 21 11.13 -13.44 -0.48
C GLY A 21 9.81 -12.68 -0.46
N PHE A 22 9.69 -11.59 0.30
CA PHE A 22 8.52 -10.69 0.25
C PHE A 22 8.25 -10.16 -1.15
N LEU A 23 9.29 -9.60 -1.75
CA LEU A 23 9.25 -9.05 -3.09
C LEU A 23 8.91 -10.13 -4.11
N GLY A 24 9.45 -11.34 -3.93
CA GLY A 24 9.08 -12.52 -4.68
C GLY A 24 7.58 -12.81 -4.62
N LYS A 25 6.95 -12.76 -3.44
CA LYS A 25 5.50 -12.97 -3.29
C LYS A 25 4.68 -11.89 -3.99
N LEU A 26 5.09 -10.63 -3.93
CA LEU A 26 4.43 -9.55 -4.67
C LEU A 26 4.57 -9.73 -6.19
N LYS A 27 5.73 -10.20 -6.66
CA LYS A 27 5.97 -10.56 -8.06
C LYS A 27 5.11 -11.75 -8.51
N LEU A 28 4.96 -12.79 -7.69
CA LEU A 28 4.04 -13.90 -7.95
C LEU A 28 2.60 -13.45 -8.10
N ARG A 29 2.17 -12.48 -7.28
CA ARG A 29 0.83 -11.92 -7.36
C ARG A 29 0.66 -11.18 -8.69
N ALA A 30 1.66 -10.41 -9.13
CA ALA A 30 1.68 -9.76 -10.45
C ALA A 30 1.51 -10.78 -11.59
N TYR A 31 2.25 -11.89 -11.54
CA TYR A 31 2.11 -12.98 -12.51
C TYR A 31 0.72 -13.62 -12.50
N ARG A 32 0.14 -13.89 -11.32
CA ARG A 32 -1.23 -14.38 -11.20
C ARG A 32 -2.22 -13.44 -11.90
N GLY A 33 -2.16 -12.14 -11.60
CA GLY A 33 -3.04 -11.15 -12.21
C GLY A 33 -2.89 -11.07 -13.74
N ALA A 34 -1.67 -11.17 -14.25
CA ALA A 34 -1.41 -11.19 -15.69
C ALA A 34 -1.95 -12.45 -16.37
N ILE A 35 -1.74 -13.62 -15.77
CA ILE A 35 -2.27 -14.90 -16.29
C ILE A 35 -3.79 -14.87 -16.28
N GLU A 36 -4.42 -14.43 -15.18
CA GLU A 36 -5.87 -14.38 -15.08
C GLU A 36 -6.52 -13.43 -16.09
N ALA A 37 -5.81 -12.35 -16.47
CA ALA A 37 -6.27 -11.39 -17.47
C ALA A 37 -6.11 -11.88 -18.93
N GLN A 38 -5.11 -12.74 -19.20
CA GLN A 38 -4.73 -13.13 -20.57
C GLN A 38 -5.11 -14.57 -20.93
N VAL A 39 -5.28 -15.45 -19.94
CA VAL A 39 -5.51 -16.88 -20.14
C VAL A 39 -6.89 -17.28 -19.59
N PRO A 40 -7.76 -17.89 -20.42
CA PRO A 40 -9.04 -18.43 -19.99
C PRO A 40 -8.88 -19.47 -18.86
N PRO A 41 -9.85 -19.58 -17.92
CA PRO A 41 -9.74 -20.46 -16.74
C PRO A 41 -9.27 -21.88 -17.03
N GLU A 42 -9.77 -22.50 -18.10
CA GLU A 42 -9.45 -23.84 -18.56
C GLU A 42 -7.99 -24.04 -18.98
N GLY A 43 -7.31 -22.97 -19.43
CA GLY A 43 -5.93 -23.02 -19.88
C GLY A 43 -4.90 -22.69 -18.79
N ARG A 44 -5.33 -22.11 -17.65
CA ARG A 44 -4.40 -21.55 -16.65
C ARG A 44 -3.49 -22.61 -16.04
N ALA A 45 -4.01 -23.80 -15.78
CA ALA A 45 -3.25 -24.89 -15.13
C ALA A 45 -2.01 -25.33 -15.94
N ALA A 46 -2.01 -25.14 -17.25
CA ALA A 46 -0.91 -25.50 -18.13
C ALA A 46 0.21 -24.44 -18.20
N VAL A 47 -0.04 -23.22 -17.72
CA VAL A 47 0.92 -22.12 -17.77
C VAL A 47 2.11 -22.40 -16.84
N LYS A 48 3.32 -22.25 -17.40
CA LYS A 48 4.60 -22.32 -16.68
C LYS A 48 5.36 -21.02 -16.90
N LEU A 49 5.97 -20.50 -15.84
CA LEU A 49 6.76 -19.28 -15.87
C LEU A 49 8.10 -19.48 -15.17
N THR A 50 9.15 -18.89 -15.72
CA THR A 50 10.40 -18.69 -15.01
C THR A 50 10.27 -17.43 -14.16
N VAL A 51 10.23 -17.61 -12.85
CA VAL A 51 10.13 -16.53 -11.86
C VAL A 51 11.53 -16.19 -11.38
N GLU A 52 11.95 -14.96 -11.65
CA GLU A 52 13.22 -14.42 -11.17
C GLU A 52 12.98 -13.40 -10.07
N VAL A 53 13.64 -13.55 -8.93
CA VAL A 53 13.56 -12.61 -7.81
C VAL A 53 14.97 -12.15 -7.50
N THR A 54 15.19 -10.84 -7.44
CA THR A 54 16.51 -10.27 -7.16
C THR A 54 17.09 -10.86 -5.87
N GLY A 55 18.32 -11.38 -5.94
CA GLY A 55 18.97 -12.04 -4.81
C GLY A 55 18.57 -13.50 -4.56
N ARG A 56 17.77 -14.12 -5.44
CA ARG A 56 17.39 -15.54 -5.38
C ARG A 56 17.57 -16.23 -6.74
N PRO A 57 17.85 -17.55 -6.75
CA PRO A 57 17.93 -18.29 -8.00
C PRO A 57 16.58 -18.31 -8.73
N PRO A 58 16.56 -18.29 -10.08
CA PRO A 58 15.35 -18.48 -10.87
C PRO A 58 14.62 -19.78 -10.53
N ARG A 59 13.30 -19.74 -10.49
CA ARG A 59 12.44 -20.92 -10.25
C ARG A 59 11.42 -21.04 -11.35
N GLN A 60 11.23 -22.23 -11.90
CA GLN A 60 10.12 -22.51 -12.80
C GLN A 60 8.90 -22.89 -11.98
N LEU A 61 7.80 -22.15 -12.12
CA LEU A 61 6.55 -22.38 -11.39
C LEU A 61 5.38 -22.53 -12.35
N THR A 62 4.49 -23.46 -12.04
CA THR A 62 3.18 -23.59 -12.69
C THR A 62 2.18 -22.61 -12.07
N TYR A 63 1.11 -22.27 -12.79
CA TYR A 63 0.04 -21.43 -12.22
C TYR A 63 -0.54 -21.98 -10.90
N PRO A 64 -0.84 -23.28 -10.73
CA PRO A 64 -1.25 -23.82 -9.42
C PRO A 64 -0.22 -23.57 -8.31
N GLN A 65 1.07 -23.76 -8.60
CA GLN A 65 2.13 -23.49 -7.61
C GLN A 65 2.20 -22.00 -7.24
N ILE A 66 1.98 -21.09 -8.20
CA ILE A 66 1.89 -19.66 -7.94
C ILE A 66 0.70 -19.36 -7.01
N VAL A 67 -0.46 -19.96 -7.26
CA VAL A 67 -1.66 -19.78 -6.42
C VAL A 67 -1.41 -20.31 -5.01
N ASP A 68 -0.89 -21.53 -4.85
CA ASP A 68 -0.61 -22.13 -3.54
C ASP A 68 0.38 -21.27 -2.72
N GLU A 69 1.41 -20.74 -3.38
CA GLU A 69 2.41 -19.89 -2.76
C GLU A 69 1.85 -18.53 -2.30
N LEU A 70 0.85 -18.01 -3.01
CA LEU A 70 0.13 -16.77 -2.65
C LEU A 70 -0.91 -17.04 -1.57
N ASP A 71 -1.65 -18.13 -1.64
CA ASP A 71 -2.63 -18.52 -0.62
C ASP A 71 -1.95 -18.80 0.73
N ALA A 72 -0.75 -19.37 0.73
CA ALA A 72 0.08 -19.50 1.94
C ALA A 72 0.47 -18.13 2.52
N PHE A 73 0.78 -17.16 1.67
CA PHE A 73 1.17 -15.81 2.06
C PHE A 73 -0.02 -14.97 2.57
N GLU A 74 -1.20 -15.14 1.96
CA GLU A 74 -2.44 -14.44 2.32
C GLU A 74 -3.11 -15.03 3.57
N ARG A 75 -2.94 -16.34 3.83
CA ARG A 75 -3.42 -17.01 5.05
C ARG A 75 -2.87 -16.38 6.34
N GLY A 76 -1.75 -15.69 6.27
CA GLY A 76 -1.20 -14.91 7.37
C GLY A 76 -0.64 -15.75 8.51
N ILE A 77 -0.10 -15.08 9.53
CA ILE A 77 0.43 -15.74 10.73
C ILE A 77 -0.66 -15.81 11.80
N PRO A 78 -0.93 -17.00 12.39
CA PRO A 78 -1.90 -17.15 13.48
C PRO A 78 -1.63 -16.23 14.68
N GLU A 79 -0.36 -15.98 15.02
CA GLU A 79 0.03 -15.08 16.11
C GLU A 79 -0.41 -13.62 15.92
N CYS A 80 -0.68 -13.18 14.68
CA CYS A 80 -1.22 -11.85 14.39
C CYS A 80 -2.70 -11.69 14.82
N ALA A 81 -3.40 -12.78 15.14
CA ALA A 81 -4.80 -12.75 15.59
C ALA A 81 -5.00 -12.06 16.96
N THR A 82 -3.94 -11.92 17.76
CA THR A 82 -3.97 -11.18 19.03
C THR A 82 -3.97 -9.66 18.85
N CYS A 83 -3.72 -9.16 17.63
CA CYS A 83 -3.81 -7.74 17.31
C CYS A 83 -5.28 -7.28 17.37
N PRO A 84 -5.64 -6.27 18.19
CA PRO A 84 -7.02 -5.73 18.30
C PRO A 84 -7.62 -5.23 16.97
N LEU A 85 -6.78 -5.12 15.95
CA LEU A 85 -7.11 -4.55 14.65
C LEU A 85 -7.33 -5.60 13.57
N ALA A 86 -6.85 -6.83 13.81
CA ALA A 86 -7.05 -7.98 12.97
C ALA A 86 -8.47 -8.57 13.08
N GLY A 87 -9.26 -8.09 14.06
CA GLY A 87 -10.60 -8.61 14.33
C GLY A 87 -10.59 -10.12 14.63
N GLY A 88 -9.51 -10.63 15.22
CA GLY A 88 -9.33 -12.06 15.52
C GLY A 88 -8.94 -12.94 14.32
N ARG A 89 -8.60 -12.37 13.15
CA ARG A 89 -8.17 -13.13 11.97
C ARG A 89 -6.64 -13.10 11.84
N PRO A 90 -5.99 -14.15 11.33
CA PRO A 90 -4.60 -14.05 10.90
C PRO A 90 -4.50 -13.00 9.79
N LEU A 91 -3.48 -12.15 9.88
CA LEU A 91 -3.18 -11.13 8.89
C LEU A 91 -2.01 -11.60 8.03
N GLY A 92 -2.10 -11.35 6.72
CA GLY A 92 -1.00 -11.58 5.76
C GLY A 92 0.27 -10.80 6.14
N CYS A 93 1.36 -11.02 5.41
CA CYS A 93 2.66 -10.37 5.63
C CYS A 93 2.68 -8.88 5.25
N TYR A 94 1.68 -8.09 5.63
CA TYR A 94 1.65 -6.64 5.44
C TYR A 94 2.09 -5.93 6.73
N HIS A 95 2.60 -4.71 6.60
CA HIS A 95 2.89 -3.87 7.76
C HIS A 95 1.63 -3.11 8.15
N TYR A 96 1.09 -3.39 9.32
CA TYR A 96 -0.13 -2.73 9.79
C TYR A 96 0.25 -1.59 10.74
N VAL A 97 -0.16 -0.36 10.44
CA VAL A 97 -0.10 0.72 11.42
C VAL A 97 -1.21 0.46 12.43
N THR A 98 -0.78 0.06 13.64
CA THR A 98 -1.68 -0.45 14.69
C THR A 98 -2.16 0.59 15.70
N TYR A 99 -1.98 1.85 15.37
CA TYR A 99 -2.32 2.98 16.21
C TYR A 99 -2.94 4.08 15.33
N PRO A 100 -3.66 5.04 15.92
CA PRO A 100 -4.20 6.16 15.15
C PRO A 100 -3.07 6.92 14.46
N ILE A 101 -3.23 7.25 13.18
CA ILE A 101 -2.28 8.10 12.46
C ILE A 101 -2.14 9.43 13.20
N ASP A 102 -0.91 9.78 13.57
CA ASP A 102 -0.63 11.00 14.31
C ASP A 102 -0.78 12.25 13.43
N GLU A 103 -0.99 13.39 14.10
CA GLU A 103 -1.33 14.65 13.43
C GLU A 103 -0.23 15.10 12.47
N ALA A 104 1.03 15.00 12.89
CA ALA A 104 2.19 15.42 12.10
C ALA A 104 2.33 14.61 10.81
N ALA A 105 2.16 13.28 10.86
CA ALA A 105 2.17 12.45 9.67
C ALA A 105 1.05 12.81 8.70
N GLU A 106 -0.18 12.97 9.20
CA GLU A 106 -1.32 13.33 8.37
C GLU A 106 -1.16 14.73 7.75
N GLU A 107 -0.63 15.70 8.50
CA GLU A 107 -0.34 17.06 8.01
C GLU A 107 0.67 17.05 6.87
N LEU A 108 1.80 16.37 7.06
CA LEU A 108 2.85 16.28 6.05
C LEU A 108 2.37 15.52 4.82
N LEU A 109 1.64 14.43 5.01
CA LEU A 109 1.08 13.63 3.91
C LEU A 109 0.10 14.47 3.08
N PHE A 110 -0.81 15.18 3.74
CA PHE A 110 -1.77 16.03 3.05
C PHE A 110 -1.07 17.22 2.37
N ALA A 111 -0.06 17.81 3.01
CA ALA A 111 0.74 18.88 2.43
C ALA A 111 1.51 18.39 1.19
N PHE A 112 2.11 17.20 1.22
CA PHE A 112 2.78 16.62 0.04
C PHE A 112 1.80 16.44 -1.11
N PHE A 113 0.62 15.88 -0.82
CA PHE A 113 -0.40 15.61 -1.81
C PHE A 113 -0.93 16.88 -2.50
N THR A 114 -0.95 18.00 -1.78
CA THR A 114 -1.53 19.27 -2.27
C THR A 114 -0.48 20.27 -2.75
N GLN A 115 0.78 20.22 -2.30
CA GLN A 115 1.73 21.31 -2.54
C GLN A 115 2.53 21.26 -3.83
N PRO A 116 2.89 22.45 -4.37
CA PRO A 116 2.08 23.67 -4.35
C PRO A 116 0.82 23.51 -5.22
N SER A 117 0.80 22.49 -6.06
CA SER A 117 -0.31 22.09 -6.93
C SER A 117 -0.19 20.62 -7.33
N GLN A 118 0.42 19.75 -6.51
CA GLN A 118 0.70 18.35 -6.86
C GLN A 118 -0.55 17.67 -7.43
N VAL A 119 -1.66 17.62 -6.70
CA VAL A 119 -2.94 17.05 -7.18
C VAL A 119 -3.59 17.81 -8.37
N GLU A 120 -3.16 19.03 -8.68
CA GLU A 120 -3.70 19.84 -9.78
C GLU A 120 -2.85 19.73 -11.05
N THR A 121 -1.55 19.49 -10.89
CA THR A 121 -0.58 19.29 -11.95
C THR A 121 -0.82 17.93 -12.58
N ARG A 122 -1.28 17.96 -13.83
CA ARG A 122 -1.54 16.76 -14.61
C ARG A 122 -0.33 15.82 -14.59
N ASP A 123 -0.59 14.55 -14.32
CA ASP A 123 0.40 13.47 -14.33
C ASP A 123 1.51 13.59 -13.27
N SER A 124 1.35 14.46 -12.27
CA SER A 124 2.07 14.31 -11.00
C SER A 124 1.70 12.99 -10.31
N ILE A 125 2.51 12.55 -9.36
CA ILE A 125 2.20 11.33 -8.59
C ILE A 125 0.89 11.46 -7.80
N SER A 126 0.59 12.66 -7.29
CA SER A 126 -0.65 12.93 -6.54
C SER A 126 -1.88 13.00 -7.44
N ASP A 127 -1.77 13.55 -8.66
CA ASP A 127 -2.86 13.56 -9.64
C ASP A 127 -3.15 12.14 -10.14
N GLN A 128 -2.13 11.34 -10.44
CA GLN A 128 -2.28 9.93 -10.81
C GLN A 128 -3.03 9.16 -9.72
N LEU A 129 -2.56 9.24 -8.47
CA LEU A 129 -3.24 8.60 -7.33
C LEU A 129 -4.64 9.15 -7.08
N TYR A 130 -4.86 10.44 -7.31
CA TYR A 130 -6.20 11.01 -7.16
C TYR A 130 -7.19 10.40 -8.15
N ARG A 131 -6.82 10.36 -9.44
CA ARG A 131 -7.66 9.79 -10.50
C ARG A 131 -7.89 8.29 -10.28
N ASP A 132 -6.85 7.57 -9.88
CA ASP A 132 -6.90 6.12 -9.81
C ASP A 132 -7.49 5.60 -8.50
N LEU A 133 -7.37 6.35 -7.40
CA LEU A 133 -7.77 5.90 -6.07
C LEU A 133 -8.57 6.92 -5.27
N VAL A 134 -7.99 8.08 -4.96
CA VAL A 134 -8.55 8.97 -3.93
C VAL A 134 -9.93 9.47 -4.32
N SER A 135 -10.15 9.78 -5.60
CA SER A 135 -11.45 10.22 -6.11
C SER A 135 -12.56 9.16 -6.03
N LYS A 136 -12.21 7.87 -5.91
CA LYS A 136 -13.14 6.74 -5.76
C LYS A 136 -13.53 6.50 -4.31
N VAL A 137 -12.84 7.13 -3.36
CA VAL A 137 -13.15 7.02 -1.94
C VAL A 137 -14.29 7.97 -1.57
N PRO A 138 -15.33 7.50 -0.83
CA PRO A 138 -16.39 8.38 -0.36
C PRO A 138 -15.87 9.57 0.44
N SER A 139 -16.36 10.78 0.09
CA SER A 139 -15.97 12.06 0.71
C SER A 139 -16.62 12.36 2.07
N SER A 140 -17.33 11.38 2.64
CA SER A 140 -17.89 11.44 3.99
C SER A 140 -18.33 10.05 4.45
N GLY A 141 -18.68 9.91 5.72
CA GLY A 141 -19.33 8.71 6.27
C GLY A 141 -18.43 7.47 6.39
N THR A 142 -17.15 7.56 6.03
CA THR A 142 -16.20 6.45 6.22
C THR A 142 -15.67 6.43 7.65
N GLY A 143 -15.18 5.28 8.12
CA GLY A 143 -14.51 5.18 9.43
C GLY A 143 -13.37 6.18 9.60
N TRP A 144 -12.67 6.54 8.51
CA TRP A 144 -11.63 7.56 8.51
C TRP A 144 -12.15 8.98 8.75
N HIS A 145 -13.44 9.24 8.50
CA HIS A 145 -14.08 10.51 8.86
C HIS A 145 -14.63 10.49 10.28
N THR A 146 -15.15 9.34 10.74
CA THR A 146 -15.96 9.24 11.96
C THR A 146 -15.19 8.73 13.19
N LYS A 147 -14.10 7.97 13.00
CA LYS A 147 -13.27 7.42 14.09
C LYS A 147 -11.98 8.23 14.23
N ARG A 148 -12.09 9.44 14.75
CA ARG A 148 -10.99 10.40 14.89
C ARG A 148 -10.90 10.95 16.30
N GLY A 149 -9.77 11.56 16.65
CA GLY A 149 -9.49 12.05 18.00
C GLY A 149 -8.53 11.15 18.77
N PRO A 150 -8.20 11.47 20.02
CA PRO A 150 -7.15 10.79 20.81
C PRO A 150 -7.35 9.28 21.00
N GLY A 151 -8.56 8.77 20.75
CA GLY A 151 -8.87 7.34 20.79
C GLY A 151 -8.82 6.77 22.21
N SER A 152 -9.48 5.64 22.40
CA SER A 152 -9.38 4.86 23.64
C SER A 152 -9.45 3.38 23.33
N ARG A 153 -9.18 2.53 24.32
CA ARG A 153 -9.34 1.07 24.18
C ARG A 153 -10.78 0.67 23.81
N THR A 154 -11.77 1.42 24.28
CA THR A 154 -13.20 1.13 24.07
C THR A 154 -13.79 1.86 22.86
N ALA A 155 -13.16 2.95 22.41
CA ALA A 155 -13.49 3.67 21.19
C ALA A 155 -12.20 3.94 20.38
N PRO A 156 -11.70 2.94 19.64
CA PRO A 156 -10.45 3.08 18.91
C PRO A 156 -10.59 4.07 17.74
N SER A 157 -9.65 5.01 17.65
CA SER A 157 -9.52 5.97 16.54
C SER A 157 -8.63 5.43 15.42
N LEU A 158 -8.82 5.97 14.21
CA LEU A 158 -7.95 5.75 13.05
C LEU A 158 -6.97 6.91 12.82
N ALA A 159 -7.30 8.11 13.27
CA ALA A 159 -6.45 9.28 13.21
C ALA A 159 -6.60 10.13 14.47
N VAL A 160 -5.50 10.73 14.93
CA VAL A 160 -5.50 11.60 16.12
C VAL A 160 -6.22 12.91 15.81
N ARG A 161 -6.00 13.50 14.63
CA ARG A 161 -6.63 14.78 14.26
C ARG A 161 -8.15 14.63 14.19
N ALA A 162 -8.86 15.44 14.97
CA ALA A 162 -10.32 15.38 15.09
C ALA A 162 -11.06 15.71 13.77
N HIS A 163 -10.50 16.59 12.94
CA HIS A 163 -11.12 17.03 11.69
C HIS A 163 -10.20 16.79 10.49
N PRO A 164 -10.69 16.22 9.39
CA PRO A 164 -9.90 16.08 8.18
C PRO A 164 -9.45 17.45 7.63
N LEU A 165 -8.22 17.51 7.16
CA LEU A 165 -7.71 18.64 6.37
C LEU A 165 -8.41 18.65 5.01
N ARG A 166 -8.59 19.81 4.40
CA ARG A 166 -9.36 19.96 3.15
C ARG A 166 -8.60 20.78 2.12
N HIS A 167 -8.72 20.38 0.85
CA HIS A 167 -8.20 21.09 -0.31
C HIS A 167 -9.24 21.14 -1.41
N GLN A 168 -9.32 22.26 -2.12
CA GLN A 168 -10.24 22.47 -3.23
C GLN A 168 -9.50 23.13 -4.39
N TRP A 169 -9.76 22.66 -5.61
CA TRP A 169 -9.10 23.17 -6.81
C TRP A 169 -10.02 23.10 -8.03
N GLY A 170 -9.57 23.64 -9.16
CA GLY A 170 -10.34 23.72 -10.40
C GLY A 170 -11.23 24.97 -10.50
N ARG A 171 -11.86 25.12 -11.67
CA ARG A 171 -12.68 26.30 -12.01
C ARG A 171 -14.10 26.19 -11.42
N MET A 172 -14.84 27.30 -11.40
CA MET A 172 -16.16 27.45 -10.77
C MET A 172 -17.17 26.33 -11.13
N PHE A 173 -17.15 25.83 -12.36
CA PHE A 173 -18.06 24.76 -12.84
C PHE A 173 -17.47 23.34 -12.78
N ALA A 174 -16.21 23.20 -12.35
CA ALA A 174 -15.50 21.92 -12.26
C ALA A 174 -14.65 21.85 -10.98
N ARG A 175 -15.19 22.38 -9.87
CA ARG A 175 -14.49 22.44 -8.59
C ARG A 175 -14.35 21.04 -8.01
N LYS A 176 -13.11 20.61 -7.85
CA LYS A 176 -12.73 19.35 -7.20
C LYS A 176 -12.44 19.63 -5.72
N LYS A 177 -12.64 18.61 -4.89
CA LYS A 177 -12.35 18.63 -3.46
C LYS A 177 -11.72 17.31 -3.05
N VAL A 178 -10.82 17.38 -2.08
CA VAL A 178 -10.23 16.22 -1.43
C VAL A 178 -10.01 16.57 0.03
N ASP A 179 -10.15 15.58 0.91
CA ASP A 179 -9.77 15.70 2.30
C ASP A 179 -8.77 14.62 2.72
N SER A 180 -8.11 14.85 3.85
CA SER A 180 -7.12 13.92 4.38
C SER A 180 -7.74 12.58 4.78
N ALA A 181 -9.03 12.49 5.10
CA ALA A 181 -9.68 11.22 5.39
C ALA A 181 -9.83 10.35 4.14
N GLN A 182 -10.17 10.97 3.01
CA GLN A 182 -10.19 10.31 1.71
C GLN A 182 -8.79 9.84 1.31
N LEU A 183 -7.78 10.70 1.50
CA LEU A 183 -6.38 10.36 1.20
C LEU A 183 -5.89 9.21 2.09
N LEU A 184 -6.07 9.31 3.41
CA LEU A 184 -5.68 8.26 4.35
C LEU A 184 -6.41 6.95 4.05
N LYS A 185 -7.71 6.99 3.77
CA LYS A 185 -8.43 5.79 3.36
C LYS A 185 -7.86 5.22 2.06
N ALA A 186 -7.59 6.05 1.05
CA ALA A 186 -7.07 5.59 -0.23
C ALA A 186 -5.69 4.93 -0.10
N LEU A 187 -4.83 5.52 0.74
CA LEU A 187 -3.47 5.04 0.89
C LEU A 187 -3.40 3.84 1.84
N PHE A 188 -4.09 3.90 2.97
CA PHE A 188 -4.07 2.85 3.98
C PHE A 188 -5.19 1.81 3.81
N ILE A 189 -5.49 1.43 2.57
CA ILE A 189 -6.42 0.35 2.20
C ILE A 189 -5.69 -1.00 2.09
N SER A 190 -6.42 -2.08 2.33
CA SER A 190 -6.05 -3.44 1.94
C SER A 190 -5.84 -3.52 0.42
N LEU A 191 -4.58 -3.59 0.01
CA LEU A 191 -4.17 -3.51 -1.39
C LEU A 191 -4.52 -4.80 -2.14
N GLY A 192 -5.78 -4.86 -2.60
CA GLY A 192 -6.36 -5.92 -3.43
C GLY A 192 -5.87 -5.95 -4.89
N SER A 193 -5.36 -4.83 -5.42
CA SER A 193 -5.00 -4.69 -6.85
C SER A 193 -3.55 -4.23 -7.05
N LEU A 194 -2.78 -5.07 -7.74
CA LEU A 194 -1.34 -4.90 -8.03
C LEU A 194 -0.92 -3.68 -8.85
N PRO A 195 -1.69 -3.18 -9.84
CA PRO A 195 -1.30 -1.99 -10.60
C PRO A 195 -1.09 -0.74 -9.74
N LEU A 196 -1.68 -0.74 -8.53
CA LEU A 196 -1.51 0.35 -7.58
C LEU A 196 -0.22 0.25 -6.78
N VAL A 197 0.39 -0.93 -6.65
CA VAL A 197 1.57 -1.15 -5.78
C VAL A 197 2.76 -0.30 -6.26
N ALA A 198 2.94 -0.17 -7.57
CA ALA A 198 3.97 0.66 -8.19
C ALA A 198 3.76 2.17 -7.92
N ALA A 199 2.59 2.69 -8.25
CA ALA A 199 2.22 4.08 -8.01
C ALA A 199 2.26 4.41 -6.51
N TYR A 200 1.83 3.47 -5.68
CA TYR A 200 1.88 3.56 -4.22
C TYR A 200 3.32 3.62 -3.71
N ALA A 201 4.20 2.72 -4.15
CA ALA A 201 5.60 2.70 -3.74
C ALA A 201 6.36 3.96 -4.21
N ARG A 202 6.07 4.44 -5.43
CA ARG A 202 6.60 5.71 -5.94
C ARG A 202 6.12 6.89 -5.10
N PHE A 203 4.83 6.97 -4.81
CA PHE A 203 4.27 8.01 -3.96
C PHE A 203 4.93 8.07 -2.60
N TRP A 204 5.08 6.93 -1.92
CA TRP A 204 5.73 6.92 -0.60
C TRP A 204 7.21 7.29 -0.69
N THR A 205 7.91 6.87 -1.74
CA THR A 205 9.30 7.27 -1.96
C THR A 205 9.44 8.79 -2.09
N GLU A 206 8.61 9.42 -2.94
CA GLU A 206 8.59 10.87 -3.11
C GLU A 206 8.15 11.60 -1.83
N PHE A 207 7.17 11.04 -1.11
CA PHE A 207 6.73 11.55 0.18
C PHE A 207 7.84 11.52 1.24
N VAL A 208 8.57 10.41 1.39
CA VAL A 208 9.66 10.30 2.37
C VAL A 208 10.78 11.29 2.06
N ALA A 209 11.12 11.48 0.78
CA ALA A 209 12.08 12.50 0.36
C ALA A 209 11.60 13.91 0.75
N PHE A 210 10.33 14.22 0.51
CA PHE A 210 9.72 15.49 0.89
C PHE A 210 9.69 15.70 2.42
N ALA A 211 9.31 14.68 3.19
CA ALA A 211 9.24 14.76 4.65
C ALA A 211 10.64 14.96 5.25
N THR A 212 11.64 14.22 4.76
CA THR A 212 13.05 14.38 5.15
C THR A 212 13.56 15.78 4.85
N ALA A 213 13.24 16.33 3.66
CA ALA A 213 13.63 17.69 3.29
C ALA A 213 13.00 18.78 4.19
N ARG A 214 11.93 18.45 4.92
CA ARG A 214 11.29 19.32 5.92
C ARG A 214 11.77 19.07 7.35
N GLY A 215 12.80 18.25 7.53
CA GLY A 215 13.34 17.92 8.84
C GLY A 215 12.43 17.00 9.66
N ALA A 216 11.44 16.35 9.03
CA ALA A 216 10.64 15.36 9.72
C ALA A 216 11.49 14.13 10.05
N SER A 217 11.28 13.56 11.23
CA SER A 217 11.97 12.36 11.69
C SER A 217 11.02 11.43 12.45
N ALA A 218 11.52 10.24 12.82
CA ALA A 218 10.81 9.31 13.70
C ALA A 218 10.48 9.92 15.07
N GLU A 219 11.23 10.94 15.51
CA GLU A 219 10.98 11.66 16.76
C GLU A 219 9.80 12.63 16.63
N THR A 220 9.57 13.18 15.42
CA THR A 220 8.45 14.07 15.12
C THR A 220 7.13 13.30 15.03
N SER A 221 7.18 12.04 14.60
CA SER A 221 6.00 11.23 14.37
C SER A 221 6.36 9.75 14.34
N ARG A 222 5.63 8.97 15.14
CA ARG A 222 5.75 7.52 15.13
C ARG A 222 5.38 6.95 13.76
N THR A 223 4.32 7.47 13.13
CA THR A 223 3.90 7.01 11.80
C THR A 223 4.97 7.31 10.75
N LEU A 224 5.59 8.50 10.78
CA LEU A 224 6.68 8.82 9.87
C LEU A 224 7.89 7.91 10.09
N GLY A 225 8.21 7.57 11.34
CA GLY A 225 9.24 6.60 11.66
C GLY A 225 9.03 5.24 10.99
N GLU A 226 7.81 4.69 11.06
CA GLU A 226 7.47 3.43 10.38
C GLU A 226 7.56 3.59 8.84
N LEU A 227 7.09 4.70 8.28
CA LEU A 227 7.15 4.97 6.84
C LEU A 227 8.60 5.07 6.35
N PHE A 228 9.48 5.71 7.12
CA PHE A 228 10.90 5.86 6.78
C PHE A 228 11.62 4.52 6.84
N ALA A 229 11.32 3.68 7.84
CA ALA A 229 11.87 2.34 7.95
C ALA A 229 11.52 1.45 6.73
N LEU A 230 10.40 1.74 6.05
CA LEU A 230 9.92 0.97 4.91
C LEU A 230 10.37 1.52 3.55
N GLN A 231 10.96 2.71 3.51
CA GLN A 231 11.43 3.35 2.28
C GLN A 231 12.38 2.47 1.44
N PRO A 232 13.39 1.77 2.01
CA PRO A 232 14.29 0.95 1.20
C PRO A 232 13.55 -0.16 0.44
N MET A 233 12.54 -0.75 1.08
CA MET A 233 11.72 -1.78 0.46
C MET A 233 10.77 -1.18 -0.57
N MET A 234 10.21 0.01 -0.33
CA MET A 234 9.39 0.73 -1.33
C MET A 234 10.19 1.06 -2.60
N LEU A 235 11.45 1.46 -2.47
CA LEU A 235 12.35 1.67 -3.62
C LEU A 235 12.55 0.38 -4.44
N GLN A 236 12.72 -0.75 -3.78
CA GLN A 236 12.84 -2.05 -4.44
C GLN A 236 11.52 -2.45 -5.13
N LEU A 237 10.36 -2.12 -4.54
CA LEU A 237 9.05 -2.32 -5.18
C LEU A 237 8.88 -1.50 -6.46
N VAL A 238 9.35 -0.24 -6.47
CA VAL A 238 9.34 0.59 -7.69
C VAL A 238 10.21 -0.03 -8.78
N ALA A 239 11.36 -0.61 -8.44
CA ALA A 239 12.22 -1.29 -9.42
C ALA A 239 11.62 -2.59 -9.98
N LEU A 240 10.68 -3.21 -9.27
CA LEU A 240 9.95 -4.39 -9.73
C LEU A 240 8.67 -4.04 -10.51
N ALA A 241 8.31 -2.75 -10.54
CA ALA A 241 7.11 -2.25 -11.20
C ALA A 241 7.19 -2.08 -12.74
N PRO A 242 8.34 -1.93 -13.41
CA PRO A 242 8.38 -1.82 -14.86
C PRO A 242 8.63 -3.21 -15.45
N ASP A 243 7.55 -3.95 -15.59
CA ASP A 243 7.13 -4.49 -16.88
C ASP A 243 5.66 -4.84 -16.72
N GLY A 244 4.80 -4.07 -17.38
CA GLY A 244 3.45 -4.55 -17.66
C GLY A 244 3.63 -5.89 -18.36
N ALA A 245 3.35 -6.97 -17.62
CA ALA A 245 3.58 -8.37 -17.97
C ALA A 245 3.73 -8.61 -19.48
N GLN A 246 4.95 -8.48 -20.02
CA GLN A 246 5.28 -9.17 -21.24
C GLN A 246 5.53 -10.62 -20.84
N LEU A 247 4.52 -11.45 -21.09
CA LEU A 247 4.70 -12.88 -21.16
C LEU A 247 5.69 -13.15 -22.30
N ILE A 248 6.96 -13.37 -21.99
CA ILE A 248 7.79 -14.22 -22.85
C ILE A 248 7.43 -15.65 -22.45
N ALA A 249 6.36 -16.16 -23.05
CA ALA A 249 6.09 -17.59 -23.02
C ALA A 249 7.02 -18.22 -24.05
N ASP A 250 8.01 -18.99 -23.59
CA ASP A 250 8.61 -20.00 -24.46
C ASP A 250 7.52 -21.03 -24.78
N ALA A 251 7.17 -21.10 -26.06
CA ALA A 251 6.33 -22.15 -26.64
C ALA A 251 7.11 -23.46 -26.74
#